data_AF-A0A8J5QFE2-F1
#
_entry.id   AF-A0A8J5QFE2-F1
#
_cell.length_a   1.000
_cell.length_b   1.000
_cell.length_c   1.000
_cell.angle_alpha   90.00
_cell.angle_beta   90.00
_cell.angle_gamma   90.00
#
_symmetry.space_group_name_H-M   'P 1'
#
loop_
_entity.id
_entity.type
_entity.pdbx_description
1 polymer ?
#
loop_
_entity_poly.entity_id
_entity_poly.type
_entity_poly.pdbx_seq_one_letter_code
_entity_poly.pdbx_strand_id
1 'polypeptide(L)'
;MRFTKIVDDLINLSWTRATRGNVGSINVSQVRSVIEEMQNALGVDSLLKENEIGYLEDLMSTKKSLQIKKDEFKGFLLTLVSCDDFEDLFQKRFGLKESDISRRLDIPIVNSGGIREDHVRPVVVKSQYSPTSNKISGRMTHGIKQKTIAELQQEVLELKEKNLRQETKIAFLESQVSERNNSETYLESRLSKIAGEKLKCRDREIERLKKMCLDKEKTISEYQRRESEVIYEIDQTNKLLQDQKELIQKLQEGLSEQIEEDDYSRIKQFIMNLPILNQYKIFLKYKHGIKSSKVFYLNVAALIATALIIALAFGQMFYWAMRILSGRTVMLGYYYPERWSLTGTLNGFWIWLRLLVAEIFG
;
A
#
# COMPACT_ATOMS: atom_id res chain seq x y z
N MET A 1 22.92 -10.49 -6.95
CA MET A 1 23.90 -9.56 -6.35
C MET A 1 24.94 -9.03 -7.33
N ARG A 2 25.39 -9.80 -8.35
CA ARG A 2 26.27 -9.25 -9.40
C ARG A 2 25.51 -8.41 -10.42
N PHE A 3 24.37 -8.90 -10.90
CA PHE A 3 23.50 -8.18 -11.84
C PHE A 3 23.03 -6.80 -11.35
N THR A 4 22.66 -6.70 -10.06
CA THR A 4 22.26 -5.43 -9.44
C THR A 4 23.36 -4.38 -9.51
N LYS A 5 24.63 -4.79 -9.31
CA LYS A 5 25.78 -3.89 -9.38
C LYS A 5 25.99 -3.37 -10.81
N ILE A 6 25.83 -4.24 -11.81
CA ILE A 6 25.96 -3.88 -13.23
C ILE A 6 24.88 -2.88 -13.65
N VAL A 7 23.64 -3.06 -13.18
CA VAL A 7 22.54 -2.12 -13.40
C VAL A 7 22.83 -0.78 -12.72
N ASP A 8 23.33 -0.81 -11.49
CA ASP A 8 23.68 0.42 -10.77
C ASP A 8 24.83 1.15 -11.48
N ASP A 9 25.82 0.42 -12.01
CA ASP A 9 26.92 0.97 -12.81
C ASP A 9 26.43 1.58 -14.15
N LEU A 10 25.48 0.93 -14.83
CA LEU A 10 24.82 1.46 -16.02
C LEU A 10 24.06 2.76 -15.73
N ILE A 11 23.28 2.79 -14.65
CA ILE A 11 22.52 3.98 -14.23
C ILE A 11 23.50 5.09 -13.84
N ASN A 12 24.55 4.78 -13.08
CA ASN A 12 25.59 5.73 -12.69
C ASN A 12 26.24 6.38 -13.92
N LEU A 13 26.65 5.56 -14.89
CA LEU A 13 27.30 6.01 -16.12
C LEU A 13 26.37 6.89 -16.96
N SER A 14 25.12 6.46 -17.16
CA SER A 14 24.13 7.18 -17.96
C SER A 14 23.70 8.49 -17.30
N TRP A 15 23.54 8.48 -15.97
CA TRP A 15 23.21 9.64 -15.16
C TRP A 15 24.31 10.71 -15.20
N THR A 16 25.58 10.30 -15.05
CA THR A 16 26.71 11.22 -15.07
C THR A 16 26.90 11.86 -16.45
N ARG A 17 26.64 11.11 -17.52
CA ARG A 17 26.72 11.62 -18.90
C ARG A 17 25.59 12.58 -19.23
N ALA A 18 24.35 12.22 -18.93
CA ALA A 18 23.17 13.05 -19.20
C ALA A 18 23.19 14.37 -18.42
N THR A 19 23.71 14.38 -17.20
CA THR A 19 23.77 15.59 -16.35
C THR A 19 25.07 16.37 -16.46
N ARG A 20 26.04 15.89 -17.28
CA ARG A 20 27.40 16.46 -17.40
C ARG A 20 28.09 16.65 -16.04
N GLY A 21 27.86 15.75 -15.08
CA GLY A 21 28.36 15.86 -13.71
C GLY A 21 27.75 14.82 -12.77
N ASN A 22 28.03 14.92 -11.46
CA ASN A 22 27.43 14.04 -10.45
C ASN A 22 26.36 14.80 -9.64
N VAL A 23 25.25 15.11 -10.28
CA VAL A 23 24.12 15.82 -9.64
C VAL A 23 23.24 14.80 -8.91
N GLY A 24 22.82 15.10 -7.66
CA GLY A 24 22.04 14.16 -6.85
C GLY A 24 20.58 13.98 -7.27
N SER A 25 20.02 14.93 -8.02
CA SER A 25 18.65 14.90 -8.54
C SER A 25 18.57 15.52 -9.93
N ILE A 26 17.58 15.07 -10.72
CA ILE A 26 17.24 15.62 -12.03
C ILE A 26 15.77 15.99 -12.07
N ASN A 27 15.41 16.96 -12.91
CA ASN A 27 14.00 17.22 -13.19
C ASN A 27 13.43 16.12 -14.09
N VAL A 28 12.12 15.86 -14.00
CA VAL A 28 11.44 14.89 -14.87
C VAL A 28 11.67 15.16 -16.36
N SER A 29 11.84 16.43 -16.77
CA SER A 29 12.17 16.79 -18.16
C SER A 29 13.53 16.28 -18.64
N GLN A 30 14.47 16.01 -17.72
CA GLN A 30 15.81 15.50 -18.02
C GLN A 30 15.90 13.97 -17.97
N VAL A 31 14.83 13.30 -17.52
CA VAL A 31 14.74 11.83 -17.49
C VAL A 31 14.90 11.23 -18.88
N ARG A 32 14.34 11.89 -19.91
CA ARG A 32 14.48 11.46 -21.30
C ARG A 32 15.95 11.37 -21.73
N SER A 33 16.76 12.36 -21.37
CA SER A 33 18.19 12.37 -21.68
C SER A 33 18.95 11.25 -20.97
N VAL A 34 18.57 10.89 -19.74
CA VAL A 34 19.16 9.74 -19.03
C VAL A 34 18.80 8.43 -19.71
N ILE A 35 17.55 8.29 -20.18
CA ILE A 35 17.07 7.10 -20.88
C ILE A 35 17.75 6.96 -22.26
N GLU A 36 17.94 8.05 -22.98
CA GLU A 36 18.68 8.08 -24.26
C GLU A 36 20.15 7.68 -24.05
N GLU A 37 20.80 8.15 -22.98
CA GLU A 37 22.16 7.70 -22.63
C GLU A 37 22.21 6.22 -22.25
N MET A 38 21.17 5.69 -21.57
CA MET A 38 21.07 4.25 -21.29
C MET A 38 20.89 3.45 -22.60
N GLN A 39 20.10 3.94 -23.54
CA GLN A 39 19.92 3.33 -24.87
C GLN A 39 21.24 3.29 -25.65
N ASN A 40 21.99 4.39 -25.63
CA ASN A 40 23.32 4.48 -26.24
C ASN A 40 24.33 3.54 -25.55
N ALA A 41 24.32 3.48 -24.21
CA ALA A 41 25.18 2.59 -23.44
C ALA A 41 24.89 1.10 -23.70
N LEU A 42 23.62 0.78 -23.91
CA LEU A 42 23.19 -0.58 -24.20
C LEU A 42 23.24 -0.92 -25.69
N GLY A 43 23.35 0.06 -26.60
CA GLY A 43 23.26 -0.16 -28.05
C GLY A 43 21.89 -0.70 -28.47
N VAL A 44 20.81 -0.11 -27.94
CA VAL A 44 19.42 -0.50 -28.18
C VAL A 44 18.65 0.70 -28.74
N ASP A 45 17.84 0.49 -29.78
CA ASP A 45 17.14 1.56 -30.50
C ASP A 45 16.06 2.27 -29.66
N SER A 46 15.34 1.52 -28.82
CA SER A 46 14.43 2.10 -27.83
C SER A 46 14.27 1.21 -26.60
N LEU A 47 14.49 1.82 -25.43
CA LEU A 47 14.28 1.20 -24.12
C LEU A 47 12.78 1.15 -23.74
N LEU A 48 12.01 2.11 -24.22
CA LEU A 48 10.58 2.29 -23.91
C LEU A 48 9.70 1.94 -25.12
N LYS A 49 8.54 1.36 -24.87
CA LYS A 49 7.48 1.19 -25.89
C LYS A 49 6.74 2.50 -26.11
N GLU A 50 6.07 2.66 -27.26
CA GLU A 50 5.30 3.87 -27.61
C GLU A 50 4.30 4.29 -26.52
N ASN A 51 3.61 3.34 -25.89
CA ASN A 51 2.68 3.62 -24.80
C ASN A 51 3.40 4.14 -23.53
N GLU A 52 4.61 3.65 -23.24
CA GLU A 52 5.43 4.03 -22.09
C GLU A 52 6.06 5.42 -22.31
N ILE A 53 6.38 5.75 -23.56
CA ILE A 53 6.79 7.10 -23.98
C ILE A 53 5.65 8.09 -23.78
N GLY A 54 4.41 7.72 -24.14
CA GLY A 54 3.22 8.54 -23.88
C GLY A 54 3.04 8.86 -22.39
N TYR A 55 3.17 7.86 -21.51
CA TYR A 55 3.11 8.09 -20.06
C TYR A 55 4.22 9.02 -19.55
N LEU A 56 5.43 8.89 -20.10
CA LEU A 56 6.55 9.77 -19.75
C LEU A 56 6.29 11.20 -20.21
N GLU A 57 5.73 11.39 -21.40
CA GLU A 57 5.37 12.70 -21.96
C GLU A 57 4.24 13.38 -21.18
N ASP A 58 3.22 12.63 -20.74
CA ASP A 58 2.16 13.11 -19.86
C ASP A 58 2.69 13.50 -18.47
N LEU A 59 3.66 12.75 -17.95
CA LEU A 59 4.28 13.05 -16.66
C LEU A 59 5.21 14.27 -16.75
N MET A 60 5.94 14.42 -17.86
CA MET A 60 6.73 15.61 -18.20
C MET A 60 5.86 16.85 -18.40
N SER A 61 4.65 16.72 -18.97
CA SER A 61 3.76 17.85 -19.20
C SER A 61 3.05 18.31 -17.91
N THR A 62 2.63 17.36 -17.07
CA THR A 62 1.84 17.61 -15.85
C THR A 62 2.70 18.00 -14.63
N LYS A 63 3.93 17.48 -14.51
CA LYS A 63 4.78 17.65 -13.31
C LYS A 63 6.22 18.09 -13.64
N LYS A 64 6.36 19.20 -14.36
CA LYS A 64 7.65 19.76 -14.82
C LYS A 64 8.67 20.05 -13.71
N SER A 65 8.21 20.38 -12.50
CA SER A 65 9.07 20.72 -11.35
C SER A 65 9.40 19.53 -10.44
N LEU A 66 8.89 18.33 -10.75
CA LEU A 66 9.18 17.15 -9.95
C LEU A 66 10.65 16.76 -10.15
N GLN A 67 11.35 16.59 -9.03
CA GLN A 67 12.74 16.16 -9.01
C GLN A 67 12.79 14.68 -8.65
N ILE A 68 13.53 13.92 -9.45
CA ILE A 68 13.81 12.51 -9.19
C ILE A 68 15.23 12.42 -8.68
N LYS A 69 15.39 11.82 -7.50
CA LYS A 69 16.71 11.49 -6.96
C LYS A 69 17.28 10.27 -7.68
N LYS A 70 18.60 10.18 -7.74
CA LYS A 70 19.31 9.07 -8.37
C LYS A 70 18.91 7.71 -7.80
N ASP A 71 18.75 7.62 -6.48
CA ASP A 71 18.35 6.38 -5.78
C ASP A 71 16.89 5.98 -6.10
N GLU A 72 16.04 6.95 -6.43
CA GLU A 72 14.63 6.73 -6.76
C GLU A 72 14.42 6.44 -8.26
N PHE A 73 15.39 6.79 -9.11
CA PHE A 73 15.32 6.62 -10.55
C PHE A 73 15.14 5.14 -10.97
N LYS A 74 15.79 4.23 -10.24
CA LYS A 74 15.69 2.78 -10.49
C LYS A 74 14.26 2.28 -10.33
N GLY A 75 13.60 2.67 -9.24
CA GLY A 75 12.20 2.31 -8.97
C GLY A 75 11.24 3.01 -9.93
N PHE A 76 11.53 4.27 -10.27
CA PHE A 76 10.76 5.02 -11.27
C PHE A 76 10.77 4.32 -12.64
N LEU A 77 11.93 3.87 -13.11
CA LEU A 77 12.06 3.23 -14.41
C LEU A 77 11.40 1.84 -14.46
N LEU A 78 11.46 1.06 -13.38
CA LEU A 78 10.72 -0.21 -13.26
C LEU A 78 9.20 0.00 -13.25
N THR A 79 8.74 1.05 -12.55
CA THR A 79 7.32 1.42 -12.52
C THR A 79 6.84 1.88 -13.89
N LEU A 80 7.64 2.68 -14.61
CA LEU A 80 7.33 3.16 -15.95
C LEU A 80 7.19 2.01 -16.96
N VAL A 81 8.03 0.98 -16.84
CA VAL A 81 8.08 -0.17 -17.77
C VAL A 81 7.22 -1.36 -17.29
N SER A 82 6.59 -1.24 -16.12
CA SER A 82 5.77 -2.29 -15.48
C SER A 82 6.49 -3.64 -15.43
N CYS A 83 7.75 -3.63 -15.00
CA CYS A 83 8.58 -4.83 -14.85
C CYS A 83 9.06 -4.96 -13.40
N ASP A 84 9.09 -6.18 -12.88
CA ASP A 84 9.47 -6.44 -11.50
C ASP A 84 10.98 -6.27 -11.27
N ASP A 85 11.79 -6.58 -12.29
CA ASP A 85 13.25 -6.53 -12.22
C ASP A 85 13.89 -6.09 -13.55
N PHE A 86 15.05 -5.44 -13.45
CA PHE A 86 15.86 -5.05 -14.62
C PHE A 86 16.41 -6.26 -15.38
N GLU A 87 16.61 -7.39 -14.69
CA GLU A 87 17.06 -8.64 -15.31
C GLU A 87 16.00 -9.16 -16.27
N ASP A 88 14.75 -9.16 -15.82
CA ASP A 88 13.59 -9.49 -16.63
C ASP A 88 13.40 -8.52 -17.80
N LEU A 89 13.60 -7.21 -17.57
CA LEU A 89 13.49 -6.18 -18.59
C LEU A 89 14.52 -6.40 -19.72
N PHE A 90 15.79 -6.57 -19.39
CA PHE A 90 16.85 -6.72 -20.38
C PHE A 90 16.84 -8.09 -21.07
N GLN A 91 16.51 -9.16 -20.34
CA GLN A 91 16.47 -10.51 -20.89
C GLN A 91 15.22 -10.74 -21.74
N LYS A 92 14.02 -10.32 -21.30
CA LYS A 92 12.77 -10.58 -22.03
C LYS A 92 12.58 -9.66 -23.23
N ARG A 93 13.00 -8.38 -23.16
CA ARG A 93 12.79 -7.41 -24.25
C ARG A 93 13.93 -7.35 -25.24
N PHE A 94 15.17 -7.50 -24.79
CA PHE A 94 16.36 -7.27 -25.62
C PHE A 94 17.25 -8.50 -25.77
N GLY A 95 16.92 -9.61 -25.08
CA GLY A 95 17.71 -10.85 -25.14
C GLY A 95 19.13 -10.70 -24.58
N LEU A 96 19.41 -9.65 -23.83
CA LEU A 96 20.74 -9.33 -23.33
C LEU A 96 21.03 -10.12 -22.05
N LYS A 97 22.17 -10.81 -22.01
CA LYS A 97 22.66 -11.47 -20.79
C LYS A 97 23.53 -10.52 -19.98
N GLU A 98 23.72 -10.83 -18.69
CA GLU A 98 24.59 -10.09 -17.77
C GLU A 98 25.98 -9.80 -18.37
N SER A 99 26.56 -10.80 -19.06
CA SER A 99 27.86 -10.69 -19.73
C SER A 99 27.88 -9.67 -20.89
N ASP A 100 26.77 -9.51 -21.59
CA ASP A 100 26.67 -8.61 -22.73
C ASP A 100 26.59 -7.15 -22.27
N ILE A 101 25.89 -6.91 -21.16
CA ILE A 101 25.76 -5.60 -20.52
C ILE A 101 27.11 -5.19 -19.91
N SER A 102 27.78 -6.08 -19.16
CA SER A 102 29.12 -5.80 -18.63
C SER A 102 30.13 -5.49 -19.74
N ARG A 103 30.13 -6.27 -20.83
CA ARG A 103 31.03 -6.04 -21.96
C ARG A 103 30.79 -4.69 -22.65
N ARG A 104 29.55 -4.22 -22.70
CA ARG A 104 29.18 -2.92 -23.31
C ARG A 104 29.51 -1.74 -22.40
N LEU A 105 29.47 -1.94 -21.07
CA LEU A 105 29.88 -0.93 -20.08
C LEU A 105 31.40 -0.75 -19.96
N ASP A 106 32.17 -1.82 -20.18
CA ASP A 106 33.64 -1.78 -20.14
C ASP A 106 34.27 -1.13 -21.41
N ILE A 107 33.49 -0.94 -22.47
CA ILE A 107 33.95 -0.23 -23.67
C ILE A 107 33.71 1.27 -23.44
N PRO A 108 34.75 2.12 -23.36
CA PRO A 108 34.53 3.55 -23.41
C PRO A 108 33.88 3.86 -24.75
N ILE A 109 32.62 4.32 -24.72
CA ILE A 109 31.89 4.76 -25.91
C ILE A 109 32.63 5.97 -26.45
N VAL A 110 33.55 5.69 -27.38
CA VAL A 110 34.19 6.70 -28.22
C VAL A 110 33.06 7.31 -29.02
N ASN A 111 32.84 8.60 -28.81
CA ASN A 111 31.99 9.44 -29.64
C ASN A 111 32.15 9.03 -31.11
N SER A 112 31.02 8.73 -31.74
CA SER A 112 30.90 8.39 -33.16
C SER A 112 31.81 9.26 -34.03
N GLY A 113 32.80 8.63 -34.64
CA GLY A 113 33.72 9.28 -35.55
C GLY A 113 34.91 8.38 -35.88
N GLY A 114 34.81 7.61 -36.96
CA GLY A 114 35.98 7.08 -37.64
C GLY A 114 36.06 5.56 -37.73
N ILE A 115 35.80 5.09 -38.95
CA ILE A 115 36.31 3.86 -39.57
C ILE A 115 37.69 3.48 -39.02
N ARG A 116 37.87 2.20 -38.65
CA ARG A 116 39.04 1.40 -39.06
C ARG A 116 38.90 -0.08 -38.68
N GLU A 117 38.67 -0.88 -39.72
CA GLU A 117 39.24 -2.22 -39.84
C GLU A 117 40.77 -2.09 -39.77
N ASP A 118 41.45 -2.96 -39.02
CA ASP A 118 42.88 -3.22 -39.23
C ASP A 118 43.27 -4.63 -38.75
N HIS A 119 43.33 -5.52 -39.74
CA HIS A 119 44.41 -6.48 -40.03
C HIS A 119 44.93 -7.45 -38.95
N VAL A 120 44.42 -8.68 -39.02
CA VAL A 120 45.11 -9.91 -38.59
C VAL A 120 46.27 -10.20 -39.58
N ARG A 121 47.51 -10.26 -39.08
CA ARG A 121 48.68 -10.73 -39.84
C ARG A 121 48.71 -12.26 -39.89
N PRO A 122 49.05 -12.91 -41.03
CA PRO A 122 49.33 -14.33 -41.06
C PRO A 122 50.81 -14.63 -40.77
N VAL A 123 51.03 -15.71 -40.03
CA VAL A 123 52.34 -16.30 -39.73
C VAL A 123 52.87 -17.03 -40.96
N VAL A 124 54.06 -16.64 -41.44
CA VAL A 124 54.78 -17.29 -42.54
C VAL A 124 55.56 -18.50 -42.00
N VAL A 125 55.18 -19.71 -42.42
CA VAL A 125 55.96 -20.94 -42.21
C VAL A 125 56.92 -21.10 -43.40
N LYS A 126 58.23 -21.08 -43.13
CA LYS A 126 59.26 -21.45 -44.12
C LYS A 126 59.39 -22.98 -44.18
N SER A 127 59.06 -23.58 -45.32
CA SER A 127 59.52 -24.93 -45.67
C SER A 127 60.65 -24.80 -46.70
N GLN A 128 61.81 -25.39 -46.41
CA GLN A 128 62.88 -25.62 -47.37
C GLN A 128 63.03 -27.13 -47.52
N TYR A 129 62.65 -27.65 -48.69
CA TYR A 129 63.13 -28.92 -49.21
C TYR A 129 63.61 -28.66 -50.63
N SER A 130 64.82 -29.12 -50.94
CA SER A 130 65.32 -29.29 -52.30
C SER A 130 65.98 -30.67 -52.35
N PRO A 131 65.60 -31.56 -53.28
CA PRO A 131 66.35 -32.77 -53.53
C PRO A 131 67.27 -32.56 -54.72
N THR A 132 68.58 -32.62 -54.50
CA THR A 132 69.57 -32.79 -55.55
C THR A 132 69.71 -34.27 -55.88
N SER A 133 69.35 -34.63 -57.11
CA SER A 133 69.65 -35.92 -57.71
C SER A 133 71.16 -36.08 -57.90
N ASN A 134 71.70 -37.28 -57.63
CA ASN A 134 72.79 -37.79 -58.46
C ASN A 134 72.81 -39.32 -58.54
N LYS A 135 73.07 -39.79 -59.76
CA LYS A 135 73.05 -41.19 -60.20
C LYS A 135 74.28 -41.96 -59.73
N ILE A 136 74.00 -43.18 -59.24
CA ILE A 136 74.63 -44.47 -59.56
C ILE A 136 76.16 -44.50 -59.72
N SER A 137 76.81 -45.24 -58.81
CA SER A 137 77.99 -46.05 -59.15
C SER A 137 77.97 -47.35 -58.33
N GLY A 138 78.09 -48.47 -59.03
CA GLY A 138 78.05 -49.81 -58.48
C GLY A 138 79.38 -50.24 -57.83
N ARG A 139 79.28 -51.29 -57.00
CA ARG A 139 80.29 -51.94 -56.15
C ARG A 139 80.60 -51.24 -54.81
N MET A 140 79.74 -51.46 -53.82
CA MET A 140 80.08 -51.69 -52.40
C MET A 140 78.82 -52.15 -51.63
N THR A 141 78.30 -53.34 -51.94
CA THR A 141 76.99 -53.81 -51.43
C THR A 141 76.99 -54.35 -49.99
N HIS A 142 78.11 -54.31 -49.26
CA HIS A 142 78.14 -54.71 -47.84
C HIS A 142 78.33 -53.54 -46.86
N GLY A 143 79.26 -52.62 -47.13
CA GLY A 143 79.48 -51.45 -46.28
C GLY A 143 78.35 -50.40 -46.32
N ILE A 144 77.66 -50.25 -47.46
CA ILE A 144 76.52 -49.33 -47.60
C ILE A 144 75.30 -49.90 -46.84
N LYS A 145 75.05 -51.22 -46.91
CA LYS A 145 73.96 -51.85 -46.16
C LYS A 145 74.16 -51.73 -44.65
N GLN A 146 75.39 -51.86 -44.14
CA GLN A 146 75.68 -51.66 -42.72
C GLN A 146 75.48 -50.21 -42.25
N LYS A 147 75.86 -49.22 -43.07
CA LYS A 147 75.59 -47.80 -42.75
C LYS A 147 74.10 -47.48 -42.74
N THR A 148 73.34 -47.97 -43.72
CA THR A 148 71.89 -47.78 -43.76
C THR A 148 71.18 -48.50 -42.60
N ILE A 149 71.67 -49.67 -42.18
CA ILE A 149 71.16 -50.37 -40.99
C ILE A 149 71.42 -49.57 -39.72
N ALA A 150 72.60 -48.95 -39.58
CA ALA A 150 72.92 -48.12 -38.43
C ALA A 150 72.09 -46.83 -38.37
N GLU A 151 71.85 -46.18 -39.52
CA GLU A 151 70.99 -45.00 -39.64
C GLU A 151 69.53 -45.33 -39.26
N LEU A 152 68.99 -46.45 -39.76
CA LEU A 152 67.66 -46.92 -39.40
C LEU A 152 67.55 -47.29 -37.91
N GLN A 153 68.60 -47.86 -37.32
CA GLN A 153 68.64 -48.15 -35.88
C GLN A 153 68.62 -46.87 -35.04
N GLN A 154 69.32 -45.83 -35.47
CA GLN A 154 69.29 -44.51 -34.83
C GLN A 154 67.91 -43.86 -34.96
N GLU A 155 67.28 -43.92 -36.13
CA GLU A 155 65.92 -43.40 -36.33
C GLU A 155 64.88 -44.13 -35.46
N VAL A 156 65.00 -45.46 -35.33
CA VAL A 156 64.13 -46.25 -34.44
C VAL A 156 64.33 -45.84 -32.97
N LEU A 157 65.55 -45.53 -32.54
CA LEU A 157 65.81 -45.02 -31.19
C LEU A 157 65.19 -43.64 -30.97
N GLU A 158 65.36 -42.72 -31.93
CA GLU A 158 64.76 -41.38 -31.86
C GLU A 158 63.22 -41.43 -31.85
N LEU A 159 62.62 -42.33 -32.64
CA LEU A 159 61.18 -42.55 -32.64
C LEU A 159 60.70 -43.16 -31.32
N LYS A 160 61.46 -44.09 -30.71
CA LYS A 160 61.14 -44.63 -29.38
C LYS A 160 61.18 -43.56 -28.31
N GLU A 161 62.18 -42.68 -28.32
CA GLU A 161 62.24 -41.56 -27.38
C GLU A 161 61.07 -40.58 -27.58
N LYS A 162 60.71 -40.28 -28.83
CA LYS A 162 59.55 -39.42 -29.15
C LYS A 162 58.24 -40.06 -28.66
N ASN A 163 58.05 -41.36 -28.87
CA ASN A 163 56.88 -42.08 -28.36
C ASN A 163 56.83 -42.04 -26.83
N LEU A 164 57.94 -42.29 -26.14
CA LEU A 164 57.97 -42.21 -24.67
C LEU A 164 57.62 -40.79 -24.15
N ARG A 165 58.09 -39.75 -24.82
CA ARG A 165 57.71 -38.36 -24.50
C ARG A 165 56.24 -38.08 -24.77
N GLN A 166 55.66 -38.70 -25.80
CA GLN A 166 54.23 -38.58 -26.09
C GLN A 166 53.39 -39.34 -25.07
N GLU A 167 53.78 -40.56 -24.68
CA GLU A 167 53.10 -41.36 -23.65
C GLU A 167 53.07 -40.64 -22.30
N THR A 168 54.19 -40.07 -21.87
CA THR A 168 54.23 -39.28 -20.62
C THR A 168 53.35 -38.03 -20.70
N LYS A 169 53.30 -37.36 -21.86
CA LYS A 169 52.38 -36.23 -22.09
C LYS A 169 50.91 -36.65 -22.09
N ILE A 170 50.58 -37.80 -22.68
CA ILE A 170 49.23 -38.37 -22.69
C ILE A 170 48.80 -38.66 -21.25
N ALA A 171 49.62 -39.38 -20.48
CA ALA A 171 49.32 -39.70 -19.08
C ALA A 171 49.11 -38.43 -18.23
N PHE A 172 49.91 -37.38 -18.44
CA PHE A 172 49.73 -36.11 -17.77
C PHE A 172 48.43 -35.39 -18.14
N LEU A 173 48.07 -35.39 -19.43
CA LEU A 173 46.81 -34.81 -19.91
C LEU A 173 45.59 -35.61 -19.40
N GLU A 174 45.68 -36.94 -19.36
CA GLU A 174 44.64 -37.80 -18.79
C GLU A 174 44.42 -37.51 -17.30
N SER A 175 45.49 -37.30 -16.53
CA SER A 175 45.38 -36.88 -15.12
C SER A 175 44.67 -35.53 -14.99
N GLN A 176 45.01 -34.54 -15.82
CA GLN A 176 44.33 -33.24 -15.80
C GLN A 176 42.86 -33.32 -16.21
N VAL A 177 42.52 -34.16 -17.20
CA VAL A 177 41.14 -34.38 -17.62
C VAL A 177 40.35 -35.04 -16.48
N SER A 178 40.93 -36.03 -15.82
CA SER A 178 40.32 -36.68 -14.66
C SER A 178 40.07 -35.69 -13.51
N GLU A 179 41.05 -34.86 -13.16
CA GLU A 179 40.89 -33.80 -12.15
C GLU A 179 39.79 -32.81 -12.52
N ARG A 180 39.75 -32.35 -13.77
CA ARG A 180 38.68 -31.46 -14.26
C ARG A 180 37.31 -32.11 -14.18
N ASN A 181 37.15 -33.34 -14.68
CA ASN A 181 35.88 -34.06 -14.65
C ASN A 181 35.38 -34.26 -13.21
N ASN A 182 36.28 -34.57 -12.26
CA ASN A 182 35.92 -34.70 -10.85
C ASN A 182 35.44 -33.37 -10.27
N SER A 183 36.11 -32.25 -10.60
CA SER A 183 35.69 -30.92 -10.16
C SER A 183 34.35 -30.48 -10.77
N GLU A 184 34.10 -30.82 -12.04
CA GLU A 184 32.85 -30.53 -12.74
C GLU A 184 31.70 -31.29 -12.08
N THR A 185 31.87 -32.60 -11.86
CA THR A 185 30.89 -33.45 -11.16
C THR A 185 30.57 -32.91 -9.76
N TYR A 186 31.58 -32.44 -9.03
CA TYR A 186 31.37 -31.84 -7.71
C TYR A 186 30.55 -30.54 -7.81
N LEU A 187 30.87 -29.66 -8.76
CA LEU A 187 30.14 -28.41 -8.97
C LEU A 187 28.68 -28.66 -9.40
N GLU A 188 28.45 -29.62 -10.29
CA GLU A 188 27.11 -30.03 -10.71
C GLU A 188 26.27 -30.53 -9.52
N SER A 189 26.85 -31.35 -8.64
CA SER A 189 26.17 -31.84 -7.44
C SER A 189 25.80 -30.72 -6.46
N ARG A 190 26.64 -29.68 -6.32
CA ARG A 190 26.32 -28.51 -5.50
C ARG A 190 25.24 -27.65 -6.13
N LEU A 191 25.32 -27.43 -7.44
CA LEU A 191 24.33 -26.64 -8.17
C LEU A 191 22.95 -27.29 -8.11
N SER A 192 22.86 -28.61 -8.30
CA SER A 192 21.58 -29.33 -8.21
C SER A 192 20.99 -29.25 -6.80
N LYS A 193 21.82 -29.36 -5.76
CA LYS A 193 21.39 -29.20 -4.36
C LYS A 193 20.88 -27.78 -4.07
N ILE A 194 21.63 -26.75 -4.48
CA ILE A 194 21.23 -25.34 -4.29
C ILE A 194 19.93 -25.05 -5.07
N ALA A 195 19.81 -25.55 -6.29
CA ALA A 195 18.60 -25.39 -7.10
C ALA A 195 17.39 -26.07 -6.41
N GLY A 196 17.56 -27.30 -5.91
CA GLY A 196 16.53 -28.02 -5.17
C GLY A 196 16.10 -27.33 -3.87
N GLU A 197 17.05 -26.77 -3.11
CA GLU A 197 16.73 -26.00 -1.90
C GLU A 197 15.99 -24.70 -2.23
N LYS A 198 16.40 -23.97 -3.27
CA LYS A 198 15.69 -22.76 -3.73
C LYS A 198 14.26 -23.06 -4.18
N LEU A 199 14.04 -24.16 -4.89
CA LEU A 199 12.70 -24.60 -5.29
C LEU A 199 11.82 -24.88 -4.07
N LYS A 200 12.31 -25.65 -3.09
CA LYS A 200 11.58 -25.91 -1.84
C LYS A 200 11.24 -24.64 -1.07
N CYS A 201 12.13 -23.66 -1.03
CA CYS A 201 11.85 -22.37 -0.40
C CYS A 201 10.76 -21.60 -1.15
N ARG A 202 10.77 -21.61 -2.49
CA ARG A 202 9.72 -21.01 -3.32
C ARG A 202 8.37 -21.71 -3.12
N ASP A 203 8.34 -23.04 -3.06
CA ASP A 203 7.11 -23.80 -2.85
C ASP A 203 6.46 -23.48 -1.49
N ARG A 204 7.26 -23.34 -0.43
CA ARG A 204 6.77 -22.91 0.89
C ARG A 204 6.18 -21.51 0.87
N GLU A 205 6.81 -20.60 0.13
CA GLU A 205 6.29 -19.23 0.01
C GLU A 205 5.01 -19.19 -0.82
N ILE A 206 4.92 -20.00 -1.88
CA ILE A 206 3.68 -20.18 -2.66
C ILE A 206 2.56 -20.72 -1.77
N GLU A 207 2.81 -21.73 -0.92
CA GLU A 207 1.81 -22.23 0.02
C GLU A 207 1.37 -21.15 1.03
N ARG A 208 2.31 -20.39 1.57
CA ARG A 208 2.00 -19.27 2.48
C ARG A 208 1.12 -18.23 1.78
N LEU A 209 1.45 -17.83 0.56
CA LEU A 209 0.69 -16.87 -0.22
C LEU A 209 -0.70 -17.39 -0.55
N LYS A 210 -0.83 -18.67 -0.94
CA LYS A 210 -2.14 -19.32 -1.16
C LYS A 210 -3.02 -19.28 0.08
N LYS A 211 -2.45 -19.58 1.25
CA LYS A 211 -3.18 -19.51 2.52
C LYS A 211 -3.63 -18.07 2.82
N MET A 212 -2.76 -17.08 2.58
CA MET A 212 -3.11 -15.67 2.75
C MET A 212 -4.24 -15.25 1.81
N CYS A 213 -4.22 -15.68 0.54
CA CYS A 213 -5.30 -15.41 -0.41
C CYS A 213 -6.63 -15.99 0.07
N LEU A 214 -6.65 -17.24 0.53
CA LEU A 214 -7.85 -17.89 1.07
C LEU A 214 -8.40 -17.15 2.30
N ASP A 215 -7.52 -16.74 3.22
CA ASP A 215 -7.93 -15.97 4.41
C ASP A 215 -8.52 -14.61 4.02
N LYS A 216 -7.93 -13.93 3.02
CA LYS A 216 -8.44 -12.65 2.51
C LYS A 216 -9.78 -12.81 1.80
N GLU A 217 -9.95 -13.86 0.99
CA GLU A 217 -11.21 -14.17 0.31
C GLU A 217 -12.33 -14.44 1.32
N LYS A 218 -12.04 -15.22 2.37
CA LYS A 218 -12.97 -15.42 3.49
C LYS A 218 -13.34 -14.10 4.16
N THR A 219 -12.36 -13.26 4.45
CA THR A 219 -12.59 -11.95 5.08
C THR A 219 -13.48 -11.06 4.21
N ILE A 220 -13.26 -11.05 2.89
CA ILE A 220 -14.09 -10.31 1.93
C ILE A 220 -15.54 -10.82 1.96
N SER A 221 -15.74 -12.14 1.97
CA SER A 221 -17.08 -12.72 2.03
C SER A 221 -17.82 -12.36 3.33
N GLU A 222 -17.10 -12.29 4.46
CA GLU A 222 -17.67 -11.85 5.74
C GLU A 222 -18.05 -10.36 5.72
N TYR A 223 -17.22 -9.50 5.12
CA TYR A 223 -17.53 -8.09 4.96
C TYR A 223 -18.74 -7.86 4.06
N GLN A 224 -18.82 -8.56 2.92
CA GLN A 224 -19.97 -8.48 2.02
C GLN A 224 -21.27 -8.91 2.69
N ARG A 225 -21.21 -9.96 3.52
CA ARG A 225 -22.37 -10.39 4.31
C ARG A 225 -22.80 -9.30 5.30
N ARG A 226 -21.86 -8.73 6.07
CA ARG A 226 -22.18 -7.63 7.01
C ARG A 226 -22.74 -6.41 6.30
N GLU A 227 -22.20 -6.07 5.13
CA GLU A 227 -22.72 -4.97 4.32
C GLU A 227 -24.18 -5.22 3.91
N SER A 228 -24.53 -6.45 3.51
CA SER A 228 -25.92 -6.80 3.20
C SER A 228 -26.86 -6.72 4.40
N GLU A 229 -26.39 -7.10 5.59
CA GLU A 229 -27.15 -6.99 6.85
C GLU A 229 -27.39 -5.51 7.21
N VAL A 230 -26.36 -4.65 7.09
CA VAL A 230 -26.47 -3.21 7.34
C VAL A 230 -27.40 -2.52 6.34
N ILE A 231 -27.32 -2.88 5.05
CA ILE A 231 -28.23 -2.35 4.02
C ILE A 231 -29.70 -2.68 4.38
N TYR A 232 -29.95 -3.89 4.85
CA TYR A 232 -31.28 -4.30 5.29
C TYR A 232 -31.77 -3.50 6.51
N GLU A 233 -30.91 -3.25 7.51
CA GLU A 233 -31.24 -2.40 8.66
C GLU A 233 -31.50 -0.93 8.25
N ILE A 234 -30.73 -0.40 7.32
CA ILE A 234 -30.94 0.94 6.74
C ILE A 234 -32.30 1.02 6.04
N ASP A 235 -32.69 0.00 5.27
CA ASP A 235 -34.01 -0.03 4.63
C ASP A 235 -35.15 -0.05 5.66
N GLN A 236 -35.02 -0.84 6.72
CA GLN A 236 -36.01 -0.86 7.81
C GLN A 236 -36.13 0.49 8.52
N THR A 237 -35.00 1.13 8.85
CA THR A 237 -35.01 2.43 9.51
C THR A 237 -35.59 3.53 8.61
N ASN A 238 -35.31 3.50 7.31
CA ASN A 238 -35.91 4.42 6.35
C ASN A 238 -37.44 4.26 6.27
N LYS A 239 -37.95 3.03 6.27
CA LYS A 239 -39.40 2.75 6.34
C LYS A 239 -40.02 3.33 7.62
N LEU A 240 -39.42 3.07 8.78
CA LEU A 240 -39.91 3.63 10.05
C LEU A 240 -39.88 5.16 10.06
N LEU A 241 -38.85 5.77 9.46
CA LEU A 241 -38.73 7.22 9.36
C LEU A 241 -39.82 7.79 8.44
N GLN A 242 -40.14 7.10 7.34
CA GLN A 242 -41.25 7.45 6.47
C GLN A 242 -42.59 7.35 7.20
N ASP A 243 -42.85 6.25 7.91
CA ASP A 243 -44.07 6.08 8.72
C ASP A 243 -44.22 7.19 9.78
N GLN A 244 -43.11 7.58 10.42
CA GLN A 244 -43.10 8.70 11.37
C GLN A 244 -43.40 10.04 10.70
N LYS A 245 -42.86 10.29 9.50
CA LYS A 245 -43.17 11.51 8.74
C LYS A 245 -44.65 11.58 8.40
N GLU A 246 -45.25 10.48 7.95
CA GLU A 246 -46.68 10.40 7.67
C GLU A 246 -47.53 10.63 8.93
N LEU A 247 -47.12 10.08 10.08
CA LEU A 247 -47.79 10.32 11.35
C LEU A 247 -47.70 11.80 11.78
N ILE A 248 -46.52 12.41 11.66
CA ILE A 248 -46.31 13.83 11.97
C ILE A 248 -47.20 14.69 11.07
N GLN A 249 -47.28 14.37 9.78
CA GLN A 249 -48.14 15.08 8.85
C GLN A 249 -49.62 14.96 9.25
N LYS A 250 -50.11 13.76 9.57
CA LYS A 250 -51.48 13.55 10.07
C LYS A 250 -51.76 14.33 11.35
N LEU A 251 -50.79 14.39 12.27
CA LEU A 251 -50.92 15.17 13.51
C LEU A 251 -50.95 16.67 13.22
N GLN A 252 -50.11 17.16 12.29
CA GLN A 252 -50.12 18.56 11.87
C GLN A 252 -51.44 18.95 11.20
N GLU A 253 -51.96 18.10 10.31
CA GLU A 253 -53.26 18.28 9.67
C GLU A 253 -54.39 18.28 10.72
N GLY A 254 -54.42 17.31 11.64
CA GLY A 254 -55.41 17.23 12.71
C GLY A 254 -55.34 18.39 13.72
N LEU A 255 -54.15 18.90 14.03
CA LEU A 255 -53.96 20.11 14.83
C LEU A 255 -54.46 21.36 14.09
N SER A 256 -54.25 21.42 12.77
CA SER A 256 -54.68 22.56 11.95
C SER A 256 -56.20 22.59 11.78
N GLU A 257 -56.85 21.43 11.71
CA GLU A 257 -58.32 21.31 11.65
C GLU A 257 -59.01 21.56 13.00
N GLN A 258 -58.33 21.38 14.14
CA GLN A 258 -58.88 21.63 15.47
C GLN A 258 -58.66 23.05 16.02
N ILE A 259 -57.82 23.86 15.38
CA ILE A 259 -57.67 25.27 15.75
C ILE A 259 -58.73 26.08 14.99
N GLU A 260 -60.00 25.95 15.39
CA GLU A 260 -60.99 26.99 15.11
C GLU A 260 -60.63 28.23 15.96
N GLU A 261 -60.76 29.44 15.41
CA GLU A 261 -60.49 30.73 16.10
C GLU A 261 -61.18 30.84 17.49
N ASP A 262 -62.22 30.03 17.72
CA ASP A 262 -62.99 29.95 18.95
C ASP A 262 -62.20 29.33 20.13
N ASP A 263 -61.28 28.39 19.88
CA ASP A 263 -60.50 27.73 20.94
C ASP A 263 -59.36 28.61 21.47
N TYR A 264 -58.80 29.51 20.66
CA TYR A 264 -57.85 30.52 21.16
C TYR A 264 -58.55 31.49 22.12
N SER A 265 -59.83 31.82 21.85
CA SER A 265 -60.66 32.64 22.71
C SER A 265 -61.00 31.92 24.03
N ARG A 266 -61.27 30.61 23.98
CA ARG A 266 -61.50 29.76 25.16
C ARG A 266 -60.26 29.55 25.99
N ILE A 267 -59.10 29.33 25.37
CA ILE A 267 -57.81 29.23 26.08
C ILE A 267 -57.49 30.57 26.75
N LYS A 268 -57.73 31.70 26.08
CA LYS A 268 -57.57 33.03 26.66
C LYS A 268 -58.54 33.27 27.84
N GLN A 269 -59.80 32.85 27.72
CA GLN A 269 -60.77 32.90 28.82
C GLN A 269 -60.39 31.96 29.97
N PHE A 270 -59.87 30.76 29.68
CA PHE A 270 -59.37 29.82 30.67
C PHE A 270 -58.17 30.39 31.42
N ILE A 271 -57.20 30.96 30.72
CA ILE A 271 -56.03 31.63 31.32
C ILE A 271 -56.48 32.82 32.18
N MET A 272 -57.44 33.62 31.72
CA MET A 272 -58.00 34.74 32.49
C MET A 272 -58.85 34.31 33.69
N ASN A 273 -59.48 33.13 33.61
CA ASN A 273 -60.29 32.54 34.67
C ASN A 273 -59.47 31.67 35.63
N LEU A 274 -58.15 31.55 35.43
CA LEU A 274 -57.28 30.86 36.39
C LEU A 274 -57.40 31.53 37.77
N PRO A 275 -57.58 30.75 38.84
CA PRO A 275 -57.76 31.28 40.20
C PRO A 275 -56.64 32.24 40.62
N ILE A 276 -55.40 32.02 40.16
CA ILE A 276 -54.26 32.91 40.43
C ILE A 276 -54.46 34.27 39.77
N LEU A 277 -54.80 34.32 38.49
CA LEU A 277 -54.96 35.59 37.77
C LEU A 277 -56.16 36.37 38.29
N ASN A 278 -57.24 35.67 38.63
CA ASN A 278 -58.41 36.30 39.23
C ASN A 278 -58.11 36.82 40.66
N GLN A 279 -57.43 36.03 41.49
CA GLN A 279 -56.98 36.47 42.83
C GLN A 279 -55.94 37.59 42.76
N TYR A 280 -55.06 37.59 41.77
CA TYR A 280 -54.08 38.64 41.52
C TYR A 280 -54.75 39.95 41.05
N LYS A 281 -55.78 39.85 40.19
CA LYS A 281 -56.61 40.98 39.79
C LYS A 281 -57.39 41.56 40.97
N ILE A 282 -57.96 40.70 41.83
CA ILE A 282 -58.61 41.10 43.07
C ILE A 282 -57.59 41.78 44.00
N PHE A 283 -56.39 41.21 44.16
CA PHE A 283 -55.30 41.79 44.94
C PHE A 283 -54.87 43.18 44.43
N LEU A 284 -54.73 43.38 43.12
CA LEU A 284 -54.44 44.69 42.52
C LEU A 284 -55.56 45.70 42.75
N LYS A 285 -56.82 45.26 42.65
CA LYS A 285 -58.00 46.10 42.93
C LYS A 285 -58.07 46.51 44.41
N TYR A 286 -57.63 45.65 45.33
CA TYR A 286 -57.53 45.93 46.76
C TYR A 286 -56.33 46.80 47.14
N LYS A 287 -55.20 46.69 46.42
CA LYS A 287 -54.04 47.56 46.62
C LYS A 287 -54.35 49.03 46.29
N HIS A 288 -55.29 49.27 45.37
CA HIS A 288 -55.72 50.62 44.97
C HIS A 288 -56.97 51.14 45.71
N GLY A 289 -57.64 50.35 46.55
CA GLY A 289 -58.84 50.74 47.30
C GLY A 289 -58.79 50.31 48.78
N ILE A 290 -58.53 51.26 49.67
CA ILE A 290 -58.37 51.19 51.15
C ILE A 290 -59.63 50.51 51.81
N LYS A 291 -59.65 49.69 52.90
CA LYS A 291 -59.13 49.90 54.28
C LYS A 291 -59.20 48.69 55.27
N SER A 292 -59.39 47.42 54.85
CA SER A 292 -59.45 46.30 55.81
C SER A 292 -58.22 45.40 55.74
N SER A 293 -57.26 45.56 56.66
CA SER A 293 -56.04 44.73 56.70
C SER A 293 -56.35 43.23 56.79
N LYS A 294 -57.44 42.85 57.47
CA LYS A 294 -57.88 41.46 57.60
C LYS A 294 -58.21 40.79 56.26
N VAL A 295 -58.88 41.51 55.35
CA VAL A 295 -59.24 40.98 54.01
C VAL A 295 -58.02 40.92 53.09
N PHE A 296 -57.04 41.82 53.30
CA PHE A 296 -55.76 41.76 52.61
C PHE A 296 -54.97 40.50 53.00
N TYR A 297 -54.84 40.21 54.30
CA TYR A 297 -54.19 38.98 54.76
C TYR A 297 -54.95 37.72 54.31
N LEU A 298 -56.28 37.75 54.27
CA LEU A 298 -57.09 36.64 53.75
C LEU A 298 -56.82 36.39 52.26
N ASN A 299 -56.72 37.45 51.45
CA ASN A 299 -56.41 37.33 50.02
C ASN A 299 -54.96 36.89 49.76
N VAL A 300 -54.00 37.33 50.58
CA VAL A 300 -52.61 36.85 50.50
C VAL A 300 -52.53 35.38 50.90
N ALA A 301 -53.22 34.95 51.96
CA ALA A 301 -53.29 33.55 52.36
C ALA A 301 -53.99 32.69 51.30
N ALA A 302 -55.07 33.19 50.68
CA ALA A 302 -55.75 32.53 49.58
C ALA A 302 -54.85 32.38 48.34
N LEU A 303 -54.02 33.39 48.05
CA LEU A 303 -53.07 33.36 46.93
C LEU A 303 -51.91 32.38 47.17
N ILE A 304 -51.44 32.29 48.41
CA ILE A 304 -50.45 31.27 48.81
C ILE A 304 -51.07 29.87 48.72
N ALA A 305 -52.31 29.69 49.19
CA ALA A 305 -53.00 28.41 49.12
C ALA A 305 -53.28 27.97 47.67
N THR A 306 -53.69 28.88 46.79
CA THR A 306 -53.89 28.55 45.36
C THR A 306 -52.56 28.26 44.65
N ALA A 307 -51.48 28.98 44.97
CA ALA A 307 -50.15 28.67 44.47
C ALA A 307 -49.67 27.28 44.92
N LEU A 308 -49.94 26.90 46.18
CA LEU A 308 -49.64 25.57 46.72
C LEU A 308 -50.42 24.46 46.01
N ILE A 309 -51.72 24.66 45.77
CA ILE A 309 -52.56 23.70 45.05
C ILE A 309 -52.05 23.50 43.62
N ILE A 310 -51.61 24.58 42.97
CA ILE A 310 -51.10 24.52 41.60
C ILE A 310 -49.72 23.86 41.55
N ALA A 311 -48.83 24.15 42.49
CA ALA A 311 -47.56 23.44 42.61
C ALA A 311 -47.75 21.92 42.82
N LEU A 312 -48.72 21.53 43.66
CA LEU A 312 -49.12 20.13 43.85
C LEU A 312 -49.67 19.50 42.56
N ALA A 313 -50.52 20.23 41.82
CA ALA A 313 -51.07 19.76 40.54
C ALA A 313 -49.97 19.56 39.48
N PHE A 314 -49.02 20.49 39.37
CA PHE A 314 -47.87 20.36 38.47
C PHE A 314 -46.96 19.20 38.87
N GLY A 315 -46.68 19.01 40.16
CA GLY A 315 -45.92 17.85 40.65
C GLY A 315 -46.60 16.52 40.29
N GLN A 316 -47.92 16.47 40.41
CA GLN A 316 -48.69 15.28 40.05
C GLN A 316 -48.69 15.03 38.53
N MET A 317 -48.82 16.08 37.71
CA MET A 317 -48.71 15.96 36.26
C MET A 317 -47.31 15.48 35.82
N PHE A 318 -46.26 16.00 36.45
CA PHE A 318 -44.88 15.56 36.19
C PHE A 318 -44.66 14.08 36.57
N TYR A 319 -45.22 13.64 37.71
CA TYR A 319 -45.20 12.23 38.11
C TYR A 319 -45.88 11.33 37.07
N TRP A 320 -47.06 11.72 36.58
CA TRP A 320 -47.75 10.96 35.54
C TRP A 320 -46.99 10.96 34.20
N ALA A 321 -46.41 12.09 33.80
CA ALA A 321 -45.60 12.18 32.59
C ALA A 321 -44.37 11.26 32.68
N MET A 322 -43.64 11.30 33.81
CA MET A 322 -42.50 10.41 34.05
C MET A 322 -42.90 8.94 34.08
N ARG A 323 -44.07 8.59 34.64
CA ARG A 323 -44.59 7.21 34.65
C ARG A 323 -44.94 6.71 33.25
N ILE A 324 -45.45 7.56 32.37
CA ILE A 324 -45.75 7.22 30.97
C ILE A 324 -44.44 7.07 30.17
N LEU A 325 -43.49 7.98 30.36
CA LEU A 325 -42.16 7.93 29.72
C LEU A 325 -41.32 6.73 30.18
N SER A 326 -41.43 6.32 31.45
CA SER A 326 -40.75 5.14 32.00
C SER A 326 -41.45 3.81 31.71
N GLY A 327 -42.62 3.83 31.07
CA GLY A 327 -43.43 2.64 30.78
C GLY A 327 -42.84 1.65 29.77
N ARG A 328 -41.61 1.85 29.25
CA ARG A 328 -41.02 0.94 28.25
C ARG A 328 -39.56 0.54 28.41
N THR A 329 -38.84 0.92 29.46
CA THR A 329 -37.45 0.45 29.66
C THR A 329 -37.10 0.25 31.13
N VAL A 330 -37.07 -1.04 31.52
CA VAL A 330 -36.03 -1.72 32.32
C VAL A 330 -35.36 -0.91 33.43
N MET A 331 -35.55 -1.40 34.67
CA MET A 331 -34.50 -1.64 35.68
C MET A 331 -33.15 -0.96 35.38
N LEU A 332 -33.02 0.30 35.73
CA LEU A 332 -31.72 0.89 36.04
C LEU A 332 -31.83 1.47 37.44
N GLY A 333 -31.16 0.77 38.37
CA GLY A 333 -31.14 1.08 39.78
C GLY A 333 -30.65 2.49 40.03
N TYR A 334 -31.59 3.39 40.28
CA TYR A 334 -31.41 4.44 41.26
C TYR A 334 -32.34 4.13 42.42
N TYR A 335 -31.72 3.77 43.53
CA TYR A 335 -32.31 3.61 44.85
C TYR A 335 -33.01 4.93 45.25
N TYR A 336 -34.25 5.12 44.83
CA TYR A 336 -35.15 6.08 45.46
C TYR A 336 -35.96 5.29 46.50
N PRO A 337 -35.75 5.52 47.81
CA PRO A 337 -36.42 4.73 48.82
C PRO A 337 -37.94 4.90 48.73
N GLU A 338 -38.63 3.77 48.73
CA GLU A 338 -40.09 3.53 48.73
C GLU A 338 -40.82 4.11 49.96
N ARG A 339 -40.62 5.39 50.29
CA ARG A 339 -41.42 6.09 51.30
C ARG A 339 -41.83 7.47 50.83
N TRP A 340 -42.68 7.47 49.82
CA TRP A 340 -43.60 8.58 49.57
C TRP A 340 -44.96 8.24 50.18
N SER A 341 -44.99 8.02 51.50
CA SER A 341 -46.19 8.34 52.28
C SER A 341 -46.45 9.85 52.13
N LEU A 342 -47.68 10.31 52.34
CA LEU A 342 -48.09 11.74 52.27
C LEU A 342 -47.16 12.74 53.02
N THR A 343 -46.28 12.26 53.90
CA THR A 343 -45.22 13.03 54.58
C THR A 343 -43.99 13.33 53.69
N GLY A 344 -43.70 12.51 52.68
CA GLY A 344 -42.57 12.68 51.75
C GLY A 344 -42.79 13.77 50.70
N THR A 345 -44.03 13.96 50.22
CA THR A 345 -44.39 15.06 49.32
C THR A 345 -44.28 16.42 49.99
N LEU A 346 -44.61 16.51 51.28
CA LEU A 346 -44.40 17.72 52.07
C LEU A 346 -42.91 18.00 52.27
N ASN A 347 -42.08 17.00 52.59
CA ASN A 347 -40.63 17.22 52.73
C ASN A 347 -39.94 17.59 51.40
N GLY A 348 -40.32 16.96 50.28
CA GLY A 348 -39.82 17.35 48.96
C GLY A 348 -40.22 18.77 48.58
N PHE A 349 -41.46 19.16 48.91
CA PHE A 349 -41.95 20.52 48.75
C PHE A 349 -41.18 21.53 49.61
N TRP A 350 -40.88 21.22 50.89
CA TRP A 350 -40.08 22.10 51.75
C TRP A 350 -38.63 22.25 51.31
N ILE A 351 -38.04 21.22 50.71
CA ILE A 351 -36.68 21.30 50.13
C ILE A 351 -36.68 22.19 48.89
N TRP A 352 -37.67 22.03 48.01
CA TRP A 352 -37.82 22.88 46.82
C TRP A 352 -38.14 24.33 47.19
N LEU A 353 -39.01 24.56 48.17
CA LEU A 353 -39.32 25.88 48.71
C LEU A 353 -38.10 26.51 49.39
N ARG A 354 -37.27 25.74 50.11
CA ARG A 354 -36.01 26.24 50.69
C ARG A 354 -35.01 26.66 49.64
N LEU A 355 -34.89 25.91 48.54
CA LEU A 355 -34.03 26.27 47.41
C LEU A 355 -34.52 27.54 46.73
N LEU A 356 -35.83 27.64 46.47
CA LEU A 356 -36.42 28.80 45.81
C LEU A 356 -36.38 30.07 46.69
N VAL A 357 -36.51 29.93 48.01
CA VAL A 357 -36.34 31.05 48.95
C VAL A 357 -34.87 31.46 49.09
N ALA A 358 -33.93 30.52 49.05
CA ALA A 358 -32.49 30.80 49.07
C ALA A 358 -32.01 31.51 47.80
N GLU A 359 -32.67 31.29 46.66
CA GLU A 359 -32.32 31.90 45.37
C GLU A 359 -32.94 33.30 45.18
N ILE A 360 -34.02 33.61 45.91
CA ILE A 360 -34.70 34.91 45.86
C ILE A 360 -34.17 35.89 46.93
N PHE A 361 -33.66 35.38 48.06
CA PHE A 361 -33.15 36.19 49.18
C PHE A 361 -31.63 36.01 49.46
N GLY A 362 -30.93 35.29 48.59
CA GLY A 362 -29.46 35.18 48.59
C GLY A 362 -28.79 36.34 47.89
#